data_AF-A0A1Y1WRE2-F1
#
_entry.id   AF-A0A1Y1WRE2-F1
#
_cell.length_a   1.000
_cell.length_b   1.000
_cell.length_c   1.000
_cell.angle_alpha   90.00
_cell.angle_beta   90.00
_cell.angle_gamma   90.00
#
_symmetry.space_group_name_H-M   'P 1'
#
loop_
_entity.id
_entity.type
_entity.pdbx_description
1 polymer ?
#
loop_
_entity_poly.entity_id
_entity_poly.type
_entity_poly.pdbx_seq_one_letter_code
_entity_poly.pdbx_strand_id
1 'polypeptide(L)'
;MEEIEKIEFSETNRGKKQLIINKKYKFNFSLKKKDNSKVYRCTEYKTANKCKSFIILNDKNEILKYESFHNHLEKEFDASLSLIKHKIKEEIRKSTIPMDLKPRRIYNEVSQNMGIICPEYYNI
;
A
#
# COMPACT_ATOMS: atom_id res chain seq x y z
N MET A 1 9.25 -23.80 12.17
CA MET A 1 8.62 -22.49 12.43
C MET A 1 9.26 -21.53 11.45
N GLU A 2 8.47 -20.88 10.60
CA GLU A 2 9.03 -19.98 9.57
C GLU A 2 9.69 -18.78 10.25
N GLU A 3 10.96 -18.53 9.94
CA GLU A 3 11.71 -17.43 10.53
C GLU A 3 11.33 -16.12 9.84
N ILE A 4 11.04 -15.10 10.63
CA ILE A 4 10.73 -13.77 10.09
C ILE A 4 12.05 -13.05 9.86
N GLU A 5 12.54 -13.06 8.63
CA GLU A 5 13.73 -12.31 8.22
C GLU A 5 13.40 -10.84 8.03
N LYS A 6 12.22 -10.52 7.49
CA LYS A 6 11.87 -9.16 7.13
C LYS A 6 10.39 -8.84 7.30
N ILE A 7 10.13 -7.70 7.94
CA ILE A 7 8.80 -7.10 8.05
C ILE A 7 8.81 -5.76 7.34
N GLU A 8 7.84 -5.54 6.47
CA GLU A 8 7.64 -4.29 5.75
C GLU A 8 6.19 -3.81 5.92
N PHE A 9 6.01 -2.49 6.02
CA PHE A 9 4.69 -1.88 6.11
C PHE A 9 4.24 -1.36 4.75
N SER A 10 2.95 -1.45 4.49
CA SER A 10 2.32 -0.90 3.31
C SER A 10 0.93 -0.35 3.64
N GLU A 11 0.24 0.14 2.62
CA GLU A 11 -1.16 0.51 2.71
C GLU A 11 -1.97 -0.25 1.65
N THR A 12 -3.20 -0.60 2.01
CA THR A 12 -4.22 -0.99 1.02
C THR A 12 -4.57 0.21 0.13
N ASN A 13 -5.22 -0.04 -1.01
CA ASN A 13 -5.74 1.01 -1.88
C ASN A 13 -6.68 1.99 -1.16
N ARG A 14 -7.33 1.57 -0.06
CA ARG A 14 -8.18 2.40 0.80
C ARG A 14 -7.41 3.15 1.91
N GLY A 15 -6.08 3.15 1.87
CA GLY A 15 -5.22 3.81 2.86
C GLY A 15 -5.12 3.09 4.21
N LYS A 16 -5.71 1.89 4.36
CA LYS A 16 -5.60 1.11 5.60
C LYS A 16 -4.23 0.45 5.72
N LYS A 17 -3.65 0.46 6.91
CA LYS A 17 -2.36 -0.18 7.22
C LYS A 17 -2.37 -1.67 6.89
N GLN A 18 -1.31 -2.10 6.24
CA GLN A 18 -1.04 -3.48 5.87
C GLN A 18 0.41 -3.82 6.24
N LEU A 19 0.65 -5.09 6.55
CA LEU A 19 1.93 -5.65 6.93
C LEU A 19 2.30 -6.73 5.93
N ILE A 20 3.57 -6.81 5.56
CA ILE A 20 4.11 -7.79 4.63
C ILE A 20 5.28 -8.50 5.31
N ILE A 21 5.22 -9.83 5.37
CA ILE A 21 6.25 -10.68 5.99
C ILE A 21 6.99 -11.42 4.88
N ASN A 22 8.32 -11.36 4.92
CA ASN A 22 9.25 -12.02 4.01
C ASN A 22 8.92 -11.80 2.53
N LYS A 23 8.23 -10.69 2.19
CA LYS A 23 7.61 -10.43 0.88
C LYS A 23 6.69 -11.54 0.37
N LYS A 24 6.28 -12.50 1.19
CA LYS A 24 5.48 -13.68 0.81
C LYS A 24 4.01 -13.53 1.17
N TYR A 25 3.75 -13.02 2.37
CA TYR A 25 2.43 -12.99 2.98
C TYR A 25 2.01 -11.57 3.34
N LYS A 26 0.75 -11.24 3.03
CA LYS A 26 0.14 -9.96 3.36
C LYS A 26 -0.86 -10.11 4.50
N PHE A 27 -0.80 -9.18 5.46
CA PHE A 27 -1.69 -9.12 6.60
C PHE A 27 -2.34 -7.76 6.72
N ASN A 28 -3.66 -7.73 6.88
CA ASN A 28 -4.40 -6.50 7.13
C ASN A 28 -4.51 -6.24 8.63
N PHE A 29 -4.44 -4.98 9.03
CA PHE A 29 -4.78 -4.59 10.39
C PHE A 29 -6.21 -5.05 10.72
N SER A 30 -6.35 -5.74 11.85
CA SER A 30 -7.63 -6.27 12.31
C SER A 30 -8.17 -5.46 13.47
N LEU A 31 -7.43 -5.39 14.59
CA LEU A 31 -7.88 -4.71 15.80
C LEU A 31 -6.70 -4.32 16.69
N LYS A 32 -6.96 -3.38 17.61
CA LYS A 32 -6.08 -3.01 18.70
C LYS A 32 -6.62 -3.63 20.00
N LYS A 33 -5.76 -4.28 20.77
CA LYS A 33 -6.08 -4.87 22.08
C LYS A 33 -6.03 -3.81 23.19
N LYS A 34 -6.47 -4.18 24.40
CA LYS A 34 -6.44 -3.32 25.60
C LYS A 34 -5.02 -2.88 26.01
N ASP A 35 -4.04 -3.75 25.81
CA ASP A 35 -2.61 -3.51 26.04
C ASP A 35 -1.94 -2.71 24.89
N ASN A 36 -2.75 -2.08 24.04
CA ASN A 36 -2.37 -1.40 22.81
C ASN A 36 -1.73 -2.25 21.70
N SER A 37 -1.51 -3.55 21.93
CA SER A 37 -0.97 -4.42 20.88
C SER A 37 -1.90 -4.48 19.67
N LYS A 38 -1.30 -4.54 18.47
CA LYS A 38 -1.99 -4.51 17.19
C LYS A 38 -2.02 -5.90 16.60
N VAL A 39 -3.21 -6.38 16.29
CA VAL A 39 -3.43 -7.68 15.64
C VAL A 39 -3.58 -7.48 14.15
N TYR A 40 -2.76 -8.19 13.38
CA TYR A 40 -2.84 -8.26 11.92
C TYR A 40 -3.22 -9.69 11.52
N ARG A 41 -4.18 -9.83 10.61
CA ARG A 41 -4.64 -11.13 10.10
C ARG A 41 -4.30 -11.28 8.63
N CYS A 42 -4.01 -12.49 8.21
CA CYS A 42 -3.74 -12.77 6.80
C CYS A 42 -4.88 -12.22 5.92
N THR A 43 -4.51 -11.65 4.77
CA THR A 43 -5.47 -11.15 3.77
C THR A 43 -6.45 -12.23 3.29
N GLU A 44 -6.05 -13.50 3.33
CA GLU A 44 -6.85 -14.68 2.97
C GLU A 44 -7.75 -15.19 4.11
N TYR A 45 -7.82 -14.50 5.26
CA TYR A 45 -8.66 -14.92 6.40
C TYR A 45 -10.15 -14.94 6.08
N LYS A 46 -10.64 -14.01 5.24
CA LYS A 46 -12.05 -13.91 4.85
C LYS A 46 -12.36 -14.50 3.47
N THR A 47 -11.37 -15.06 2.79
CA THR A 47 -11.57 -15.67 1.46
C THR A 47 -11.96 -17.14 1.60
N ALA A 48 -12.12 -17.86 0.49
CA ALA A 48 -12.38 -19.29 0.49
C ALA A 48 -11.32 -20.09 1.27
N ASN A 49 -10.08 -19.59 1.31
CA ASN A 49 -9.00 -20.19 2.07
C ASN A 49 -9.29 -20.20 3.57
N LYS A 50 -9.98 -19.19 4.12
CA LYS A 50 -10.23 -19.06 5.59
C LYS A 50 -8.94 -19.16 6.41
N CYS A 51 -7.87 -18.56 5.91
CA CYS A 51 -6.52 -18.66 6.47
C CYS A 51 -6.47 -18.13 7.92
N LYS A 52 -5.96 -18.92 8.87
CA LYS A 52 -5.94 -18.57 10.29
C LYS A 52 -4.67 -17.85 10.74
N SER A 53 -3.69 -17.68 9.86
CA SER A 53 -2.43 -17.01 10.17
C SER A 53 -2.63 -15.57 10.65
N PHE A 54 -1.94 -15.22 11.73
CA PHE A 54 -1.99 -13.88 12.31
C PHE A 54 -0.66 -13.52 12.99
N ILE A 55 -0.48 -12.21 13.17
CA ILE A 55 0.67 -11.65 13.88
C ILE A 55 0.21 -10.54 14.82
N ILE A 56 0.86 -10.45 15.97
CA ILE A 56 0.59 -9.45 17.00
C ILE A 56 1.86 -8.64 17.18
N LEU A 57 1.75 -7.33 17.02
CA LEU A 57 2.83 -6.38 17.20
C LEU A 57 2.56 -5.50 18.42
N ASN A 58 3.60 -5.09 19.13
CA ASN A 58 3.49 -4.06 20.16
C ASN A 58 3.42 -2.65 19.53
N ASP A 59 3.41 -1.61 20.37
CA ASP A 59 3.37 -0.22 19.90
C ASP A 59 4.64 0.20 19.15
N LYS A 60 5.78 -0.42 19.46
CA LYS A 60 7.07 -0.25 18.77
C LYS A 60 7.19 -1.09 17.48
N ASN A 61 6.11 -1.77 17.08
CA ASN A 61 6.06 -2.69 15.95
C ASN A 61 6.94 -3.94 16.08
N GLU A 62 7.35 -4.30 17.30
CA GLU A 62 8.07 -5.54 17.58
C GLU A 62 7.07 -6.71 17.68
N ILE A 63 7.50 -7.90 17.26
CA ILE A 63 6.63 -9.08 17.22
C ILE A 63 6.44 -9.64 18.63
N LEU A 64 5.21 -9.63 19.12
CA LEU A 64 4.84 -10.29 20.38
C LEU A 64 4.46 -11.76 20.16
N LYS A 65 3.76 -12.05 19.06
CA LYS A 65 3.36 -13.40 18.68
C LYS A 65 3.17 -13.48 17.17
N TYR A 66 3.68 -14.55 16.56
CA TYR A 66 3.40 -14.89 15.17
C TYR A 66 2.91 -16.33 15.09
N GLU A 67 1.80 -16.55 14.38
CA GLU A 67 1.23 -17.86 14.14
C GLU A 67 1.13 -18.08 12.63
N SER A 68 2.12 -18.80 12.07
CA SER A 68 2.40 -18.88 10.63
C SER A 68 1.61 -19.94 9.87
N PHE A 69 0.44 -20.36 10.37
CA PHE A 69 -0.36 -21.41 9.74
C PHE A 69 -1.10 -20.88 8.50
N HIS A 70 -0.40 -20.87 7.38
CA HIS A 70 -0.94 -20.59 6.06
C HIS A 70 -1.44 -21.87 5.41
N ASN A 71 -2.63 -21.81 4.81
CA ASN A 71 -3.25 -22.91 4.06
C ASN A 71 -3.42 -22.57 2.58
N HIS A 72 -2.63 -21.62 2.10
CA HIS A 72 -2.59 -21.16 0.72
C HIS A 72 -1.13 -20.91 0.35
N LEU A 73 -0.87 -20.88 -0.96
CA LEU A 73 0.46 -20.61 -1.48
C LEU A 73 0.92 -19.17 -1.17
N GLU A 74 2.24 -19.01 -1.16
CA GLU A 74 2.91 -17.72 -1.08
C GLU A 74 2.54 -16.84 -2.29
N LYS A 75 2.49 -15.53 -2.07
CA LYS A 75 2.10 -14.55 -3.12
C LYS A 75 3.17 -13.48 -3.26
N GLU A 76 4.41 -13.90 -3.53
CA GLU A 76 5.58 -13.03 -3.52
C GLU A 76 5.48 -11.83 -4.45
N PHE A 77 5.01 -12.08 -5.68
CA PHE A 77 4.84 -11.04 -6.68
C PHE A 77 3.82 -9.98 -6.23
N ASP A 78 2.68 -10.42 -5.69
CA ASP A 78 1.61 -9.53 -5.22
C ASP A 78 2.01 -8.73 -3.96
N ALA A 79 2.77 -9.35 -3.05
CA ALA A 79 3.34 -8.63 -1.90
C ALA A 79 4.37 -7.59 -2.36
N SER A 80 5.28 -7.96 -3.25
CA SER A 80 6.30 -7.05 -3.80
C SER A 80 5.65 -5.88 -4.55
N LEU A 81 4.63 -6.14 -5.36
CA LEU A 81 3.86 -5.10 -6.04
C LEU A 81 3.21 -4.13 -5.04
N SER A 82 2.68 -4.64 -3.93
CA SER A 82 2.07 -3.82 -2.87
C SER A 82 3.10 -2.89 -2.21
N LEU A 83 4.33 -3.37 -2.00
CA LEU A 83 5.43 -2.56 -1.47
C LEU A 83 5.87 -1.46 -2.44
N ILE A 84 6.03 -1.79 -3.73
CA ILE A 84 6.41 -0.82 -4.76
C ILE A 84 5.35 0.27 -4.88
N LYS A 85 4.06 -0.11 -4.95
CA LYS A 85 2.94 0.84 -4.98
C LYS A 85 2.94 1.75 -3.77
N HIS A 86 3.19 1.22 -2.58
CA HIS A 86 3.27 2.03 -1.36
C HIS A 86 4.41 3.04 -1.43
N LYS A 87 5.62 2.62 -1.85
CA LYS A 87 6.77 3.52 -2.00
C LYS A 87 6.50 4.65 -2.98
N ILE A 88 5.95 4.34 -4.16
CA ILE A 88 5.58 5.35 -5.16
C ILE A 88 4.60 6.36 -4.55
N LYS A 89 3.59 5.89 -3.82
CA LYS A 89 2.59 6.75 -3.18
C LYS A 89 3.21 7.65 -2.10
N GLU A 90 4.14 7.13 -1.30
CA GLU A 90 4.87 7.90 -0.30
C GLU A 90 5.74 8.99 -0.95
N GLU A 91 6.46 8.66 -2.02
CA GLU A 91 7.26 9.66 -2.74
C GLU A 91 6.38 10.73 -3.39
N ILE A 92 5.22 10.37 -3.95
CA ILE A 92 4.25 11.36 -4.47
C ILE A 92 3.75 12.27 -3.34
N ARG A 93 3.41 11.71 -2.16
CA ARG A 93 2.95 12.48 -0.99
C ARG A 93 4.03 13.45 -0.46
N LYS A 94 5.30 13.06 -0.53
CA LYS A 94 6.43 13.91 -0.15
C LYS A 94 6.73 14.99 -1.18
N SER A 95 6.47 14.71 -2.46
CA SER A 95 6.67 15.69 -3.51
C SER A 95 5.73 16.87 -3.28
N THR A 96 6.29 18.08 -3.18
CA THR A 96 5.58 19.35 -2.97
C THR A 96 4.78 19.80 -4.20
N ILE A 97 4.61 18.92 -5.19
CA ILE A 97 3.82 19.19 -6.38
C ILE A 97 2.38 19.39 -5.91
N PRO A 98 1.80 20.59 -6.07
CA PRO A 98 0.42 20.81 -5.72
C PRO A 98 -0.44 19.84 -6.54
N MET A 99 -1.09 18.89 -5.88
CA MET A 99 -2.15 18.06 -6.47
C MET A 99 -3.31 18.92 -7.02
N ASP A 100 -3.29 20.22 -6.73
CA ASP A 100 -4.17 21.27 -7.25
C ASP A 100 -3.87 21.69 -8.70
N LEU A 101 -2.85 21.10 -9.34
CA LEU A 101 -2.68 21.19 -10.77
C LEU A 101 -3.83 20.45 -11.45
N LYS A 102 -4.99 21.10 -11.53
CA LYS A 102 -6.12 20.68 -12.36
C LYS A 102 -5.55 20.45 -13.74
N PRO A 103 -5.50 19.21 -14.26
CA PRO A 103 -4.89 18.93 -15.54
C PRO A 103 -5.49 19.81 -16.65
N ARG A 104 -6.78 20.14 -16.49
CA ARG A 104 -7.50 21.10 -17.33
C ARG A 104 -6.94 22.54 -17.29
N ARG A 105 -6.51 23.04 -16.13
CA ARG A 105 -5.90 24.38 -16.04
C ARG A 105 -4.54 24.40 -16.73
N ILE A 106 -3.68 23.42 -16.47
CA ILE A 106 -2.40 23.28 -17.18
C ILE A 106 -2.65 23.17 -18.69
N TYR A 107 -3.56 22.29 -19.09
CA TYR A 107 -3.89 22.10 -20.50
C TYR A 107 -4.40 23.40 -21.14
N ASN A 108 -5.30 24.13 -20.47
CA ASN A 108 -5.79 25.41 -20.97
C ASN A 108 -4.66 26.45 -21.09
N GLU A 109 -3.76 26.52 -20.12
CA GLU A 109 -2.63 27.47 -20.11
C GLU A 109 -1.60 27.11 -21.20
N VAL A 110 -1.28 25.83 -21.37
CA VAL A 110 -0.43 25.33 -22.45
C VAL A 110 -1.08 25.53 -23.82
N SER A 111 -2.39 25.23 -23.96
CA SER A 111 -3.17 25.47 -25.17
C SER A 111 -3.22 26.95 -25.54
N GLN A 112 -3.37 27.85 -24.56
CA GLN A 112 -3.31 29.29 -24.76
C GLN A 112 -1.96 29.73 -25.29
N ASN A 113 -0.87 29.27 -24.67
CA ASN A 113 0.48 29.56 -25.14
C ASN A 113 0.75 28.97 -26.54
N MET A 114 0.31 27.74 -26.81
CA MET A 114 0.44 27.11 -28.12
C MET A 114 -0.32 27.86 -29.20
N GLY A 115 -1.53 28.34 -28.92
CA GLY A 115 -2.30 29.14 -29.86
C GLY A 115 -1.73 30.54 -30.13
N ILE A 116 -0.94 31.09 -29.20
CA ILE A 116 -0.17 32.32 -29.43
C ILE A 116 1.00 32.05 -30.40
N ILE A 117 1.66 30.90 -30.26
CA ILE A 117 2.82 30.52 -31.08
C ILE A 117 2.38 30.01 -32.46
N CYS A 118 1.24 29.32 -32.53
CA CYS A 118 0.69 28.72 -33.74
C CYS A 118 -0.83 28.98 -33.78
N PRO A 119 -1.28 30.06 -34.45
CA PRO A 119 -2.69 30.44 -34.51
C PRO A 119 -3.61 29.37 -35.13
N GLU A 120 -3.03 28.50 -35.97
CA GLU A 120 -3.70 27.38 -36.63
C GLU A 120 -4.09 26.27 -35.65
N TYR A 121 -3.49 26.23 -34.45
CA TYR A 121 -3.73 25.23 -33.41
C TYR A 121 -5.20 25.15 -32.95
N TYR A 122 -5.92 26.27 -32.97
CA TYR A 122 -7.34 26.31 -32.58
C TYR A 122 -8.31 25.92 -33.68
N ASN A 123 -7.81 25.73 -34.91
CA ASN A 123 -8.63 25.44 -36.09
C ASN A 123 -8.65 23.95 -36.45
N ILE A 124 -8.16 23.06 -35.55
CA ILE A 124 -8.18 21.60 -35.67
C ILE A 124 -9.32 21.01 -34.84
#